data_AF-A0A662Q7A7-F1
#
_entry.id   AF-A0A662Q7A7-F1
#
_cell.length_a   1.000
_cell.length_b   1.000
_cell.length_c   1.000
_cell.angle_alpha   90.00
_cell.angle_beta   90.00
_cell.angle_gamma   90.00
#
_symmetry.space_group_name_H-M   'P 1'
#
loop_
_entity.id
_entity.type
_entity.pdbx_description
1 polymer ?
#
loop_
_entity_poly.entity_id
_entity_poly.type
_entity_poly.pdbx_seq_one_letter_code
_entity_poly.pdbx_strand_id
1 'polypeptide(L)'
;MIPPKSIVKVDIGVSLDGYIADTATTISLNPELEVLAEASRAVLHEAIKAMGPGVNVSKIGLVIQKTANSLGFKPIRNLTGHEIKRYELHAGLTIPNVAAPAPGKLQVNHVYAVEPFLTTMRGAGEVVSARLTTIFRASPGKFKIKKLKPEEQRLLKYVVEKFKGLPYTPRWIENFDDEVEKAHERLVKLGRVHGYPVLVERFGQPVAQSEHTVVITEDGCEVIT
;
A
#
# COMPACT_ATOMS: atom_id res chain seq x y z
N MET A 1 -6.38 21.69 -4.98
CA MET A 1 -5.11 22.19 -5.55
C MET A 1 -3.96 21.58 -4.79
N ILE A 2 -2.91 21.12 -5.48
CA ILE A 2 -1.68 20.62 -4.84
C ILE A 2 -0.81 21.82 -4.44
N PRO A 3 -0.31 21.92 -3.19
CA PRO A 3 0.54 23.04 -2.78
C PRO A 3 1.83 23.13 -3.62
N PRO A 4 2.36 24.34 -3.88
CA PRO A 4 3.67 24.49 -4.53
C PRO A 4 4.77 23.86 -3.67
N LYS A 5 5.86 23.42 -4.32
CA LYS A 5 7.00 22.75 -3.66
C LYS A 5 6.62 21.47 -2.87
N SER A 6 5.55 20.80 -3.27
CA SER A 6 5.16 19.49 -2.70
C SER A 6 5.95 18.34 -3.33
N ILE A 7 5.99 17.22 -2.62
CA ILE A 7 6.31 15.91 -3.17
C ILE A 7 5.07 15.03 -3.05
N VAL A 8 4.66 14.40 -4.14
CA VAL A 8 3.37 13.70 -4.23
C VAL A 8 3.62 12.25 -4.63
N LYS A 9 3.16 11.33 -3.79
CA LYS A 9 3.08 9.91 -4.14
C LYS A 9 1.74 9.68 -4.85
N VAL A 10 1.81 9.15 -6.06
CA VAL A 10 0.66 8.68 -6.82
C VAL A 10 0.72 7.16 -6.79
N ASP A 11 -0.21 6.58 -6.05
CA ASP A 11 -0.31 5.15 -5.76
C ASP A 11 -1.70 4.70 -6.19
N ILE A 12 -1.75 3.78 -7.15
CA ILE A 12 -2.97 3.38 -7.85
C ILE A 12 -2.99 1.87 -8.10
N GLY A 13 -4.18 1.30 -7.89
CA GLY A 13 -4.47 -0.10 -8.23
C GLY A 13 -5.47 -0.22 -9.37
N VAL A 14 -5.24 -1.19 -10.26
CA VAL A 14 -6.22 -1.65 -11.26
C VAL A 14 -6.52 -3.12 -10.98
N SER A 15 -7.78 -3.52 -11.16
CA SER A 15 -8.17 -4.92 -11.03
C SER A 15 -9.06 -5.37 -12.19
N LEU A 16 -8.67 -6.46 -12.86
CA LEU A 16 -9.49 -7.19 -13.83
C LEU A 16 -9.80 -8.58 -13.28
N ASP A 17 -11.08 -8.90 -13.10
CA ASP A 17 -11.54 -10.18 -12.53
C ASP A 17 -10.88 -10.58 -11.20
N GLY A 18 -10.40 -9.60 -10.44
CA GLY A 18 -9.70 -9.76 -9.17
C GLY A 18 -8.20 -9.94 -9.29
N TYR A 19 -7.62 -9.98 -10.48
CA TYR A 19 -6.18 -9.87 -10.69
C TYR A 19 -5.79 -8.40 -10.55
N ILE A 20 -4.93 -8.11 -9.57
CA ILE A 20 -4.61 -6.75 -9.16
C ILE A 20 -3.22 -6.40 -9.69
N ALA A 21 -3.12 -5.23 -10.31
CA ALA A 21 -1.87 -4.53 -10.54
C ALA A 21 -1.83 -3.33 -9.59
N ASP A 22 -0.82 -3.30 -8.74
CA ASP A 22 -0.51 -2.25 -7.78
C ASP A 22 0.78 -1.54 -8.16
N THR A 23 0.75 -0.22 -8.22
CA THR A 23 1.92 0.56 -8.63
C THR A 23 1.85 1.99 -8.12
N ALA A 24 3.02 2.52 -7.80
CA ALA A 24 3.18 3.85 -7.29
C ALA A 24 4.41 4.53 -7.87
N THR A 25 4.33 5.85 -7.99
CA THR A 25 5.45 6.70 -8.33
C THR A 25 5.40 8.00 -7.53
N THR A 26 6.56 8.65 -7.40
CA THR A 26 6.65 9.95 -6.74
C THR A 26 6.93 11.05 -7.76
N ILE A 27 6.09 12.08 -7.72
CA ILE A 27 6.22 13.31 -8.52
C ILE A 27 6.69 14.42 -7.58
N SER A 28 7.86 15.00 -7.84
CA SER A 28 8.30 16.19 -7.12
C SER A 28 7.91 17.47 -7.85
N LEU A 29 7.24 18.38 -7.12
CA LEU A 29 7.04 19.77 -7.53
C LEU A 29 8.05 20.70 -6.84
N ASN A 30 9.02 20.13 -6.11
CA ASN A 30 10.16 20.81 -5.53
C ASN A 30 11.45 20.22 -6.11
N PRO A 31 12.23 20.97 -6.92
CA PRO A 31 13.49 20.48 -7.47
C PRO A 31 14.46 19.93 -6.41
N GLU A 32 14.47 20.49 -5.19
CA GLU A 32 15.32 20.03 -4.08
C GLU A 32 14.94 18.62 -3.57
N LEU A 33 13.72 18.16 -3.84
CA LEU A 33 13.22 16.85 -3.42
C LEU A 33 13.17 15.83 -4.57
N GLU A 34 13.57 16.20 -5.80
CA GLU A 34 13.60 15.25 -6.93
C GLU A 34 14.58 14.10 -6.66
N VAL A 35 15.72 14.41 -6.03
CA VAL A 35 16.72 13.40 -5.62
C VAL A 35 16.14 12.32 -4.70
N LEU A 36 15.11 12.64 -3.89
CA LEU A 36 14.43 11.67 -3.04
C LEU A 36 13.52 10.74 -3.87
N ALA A 37 12.85 11.27 -4.88
CA ALA A 37 12.03 10.49 -5.81
C ALA A 37 12.92 9.57 -6.69
N GLU A 38 14.02 10.09 -7.21
CA GLU A 38 15.02 9.32 -7.96
C GLU A 38 15.62 8.18 -7.12
N ALA A 39 15.96 8.46 -5.86
CA ALA A 39 16.49 7.44 -4.96
C ALA A 39 15.48 6.32 -4.71
N SER A 40 14.18 6.65 -4.56
CA SER A 40 13.14 5.65 -4.41
C SER A 40 13.04 4.72 -5.64
N ARG A 41 13.14 5.28 -6.85
CA ARG A 41 13.18 4.50 -8.11
C ARG A 41 14.42 3.61 -8.19
N ALA A 42 15.59 4.13 -7.85
CA ALA A 42 16.84 3.36 -7.83
C ALA A 42 16.81 2.21 -6.82
N VAL A 43 16.25 2.45 -5.63
CA VAL A 43 16.09 1.42 -4.59
C VAL A 43 15.13 0.32 -5.03
N LEU A 44 14.01 0.68 -5.67
CA LEU A 44 13.08 -0.30 -6.24
C LEU A 44 13.75 -1.19 -7.28
N HIS A 45 14.51 -0.58 -8.19
CA HIS A 45 15.23 -1.31 -9.22
C HIS A 45 16.22 -2.33 -8.66
N GLU A 46 17.00 -1.96 -7.63
CA GLU A 46 17.91 -2.90 -6.96
C GLU A 46 17.16 -3.97 -6.16
N ALA A 47 16.00 -3.64 -5.56
CA ALA A 47 15.14 -4.61 -4.90
C ALA A 47 14.67 -5.69 -5.88
N ILE A 48 14.13 -5.29 -7.04
CA ILE A 48 13.62 -6.19 -8.08
C ILE A 48 14.74 -7.11 -8.60
N LYS A 49 15.95 -6.59 -8.85
CA LYS A 49 17.11 -7.42 -9.25
C LYS A 49 17.46 -8.51 -8.23
N ALA A 50 17.18 -8.27 -6.95
CA ALA A 50 17.44 -9.24 -5.90
C ALA A 50 16.34 -10.29 -5.75
N MET A 51 15.20 -10.13 -6.45
CA MET A 51 14.06 -11.04 -6.39
C MET A 51 14.18 -12.20 -7.36
N GLY A 52 13.61 -13.33 -6.99
CA GLY A 52 13.61 -14.56 -7.76
C GLY A 52 13.10 -15.73 -6.91
N PRO A 53 12.95 -16.91 -7.52
CA PRO A 53 12.39 -18.08 -6.86
C PRO A 53 13.21 -18.47 -5.62
N GLY A 54 12.53 -18.69 -4.50
CA GLY A 54 13.14 -19.13 -3.24
C GLY A 54 13.94 -18.08 -2.48
N VAL A 55 14.03 -16.83 -2.97
CA VAL A 55 14.71 -15.74 -2.28
C VAL A 55 13.98 -15.39 -0.98
N ASN A 56 14.72 -15.31 0.13
CA ASN A 56 14.16 -14.87 1.42
C ASN A 56 13.81 -13.38 1.36
N VAL A 57 12.62 -13.01 1.86
CA VAL A 57 12.17 -11.61 1.88
C VAL A 57 13.09 -10.70 2.71
N SER A 58 13.76 -11.24 3.73
CA SER A 58 14.76 -10.52 4.52
C SER A 58 15.99 -10.08 3.70
N LYS A 59 16.36 -10.82 2.65
CA LYS A 59 17.44 -10.43 1.73
C LYS A 59 17.05 -9.20 0.92
N ILE A 60 15.78 -9.11 0.52
CA ILE A 60 15.26 -7.95 -0.23
C ILE A 60 15.28 -6.71 0.66
N GLY A 61 14.82 -6.81 1.91
CA GLY A 61 14.90 -5.69 2.86
C GLY A 61 16.33 -5.24 3.18
N LEU A 62 17.29 -6.16 3.20
CA LEU A 62 18.71 -5.81 3.31
C LEU A 62 19.21 -5.02 2.10
N VAL A 63 18.83 -5.43 0.89
CA VAL A 63 19.18 -4.73 -0.35
C VAL A 63 18.57 -3.32 -0.35
N ILE A 64 17.28 -3.20 -0.06
CA ILE A 64 16.57 -1.92 0.03
C ILE A 64 17.29 -0.97 1.00
N GLN A 65 17.58 -1.44 2.23
CA GLN A 65 18.24 -0.61 3.22
C GLN A 65 19.65 -0.19 2.83
N LYS A 66 20.45 -1.11 2.29
CA LYS A 66 21.82 -0.81 1.86
C LYS A 66 21.83 0.22 0.74
N THR A 67 20.99 0.04 -0.27
CA THR A 67 20.88 0.96 -1.41
C THR A 67 20.40 2.34 -0.94
N ALA A 68 19.32 2.40 -0.15
CA ALA A 68 18.81 3.66 0.40
C ALA A 68 19.87 4.43 1.20
N ASN A 69 20.57 3.74 2.11
CA ASN A 69 21.61 4.35 2.93
C ASN A 69 22.78 4.88 2.09
N SER A 70 23.19 4.14 1.04
CA SER A 70 24.27 4.57 0.13
C SER A 70 23.92 5.83 -0.67
N LEU A 71 22.62 6.05 -0.92
CA LEU A 71 22.10 7.24 -1.59
C LEU A 71 21.83 8.40 -0.61
N GLY A 72 22.11 8.24 0.68
CA GLY A 72 21.88 9.27 1.69
C GLY A 72 20.43 9.42 2.11
N PHE A 73 19.64 8.34 2.04
CA PHE A 73 18.23 8.30 2.45
C PHE A 73 17.96 7.18 3.45
N LYS A 74 16.82 7.28 4.13
CA LYS A 74 16.41 6.35 5.17
C LYS A 74 15.12 5.63 4.76
N PRO A 75 15.08 4.30 4.72
CA PRO A 75 13.84 3.57 4.45
C PRO A 75 12.85 3.69 5.62
N ILE A 76 11.55 3.65 5.32
CA ILE A 76 10.49 3.56 6.33
C ILE A 76 10.37 2.11 6.80
N ARG A 77 10.75 1.84 8.05
CA ARG A 77 10.90 0.48 8.59
C ARG A 77 9.59 -0.26 8.85
N ASN A 78 8.49 0.46 9.04
CA ASN A 78 7.17 -0.09 9.37
C ASN A 78 6.17 0.00 8.20
N LEU A 79 6.68 0.15 6.98
CA LEU A 79 5.97 -0.10 5.73
C LEU A 79 6.71 -1.19 4.96
N THR A 80 5.95 -2.02 4.24
CA THR A 80 6.46 -3.24 3.61
C THR A 80 5.67 -3.50 2.34
N GLY A 81 6.34 -4.00 1.30
CA GLY A 81 5.64 -4.65 0.20
C GLY A 81 4.90 -5.91 0.66
N HIS A 82 4.13 -6.51 -0.24
CA HIS A 82 3.25 -7.61 0.13
C HIS A 82 2.96 -8.57 -1.02
N GLU A 83 2.59 -9.79 -0.68
CA GLU A 83 1.99 -10.74 -1.61
C GLU A 83 0.59 -10.28 -2.02
N ILE A 84 0.25 -10.50 -3.28
CA ILE A 84 -1.05 -10.22 -3.89
C ILE A 84 -1.67 -11.55 -4.34
N LYS A 85 -2.94 -11.74 -4.03
CA LYS A 85 -3.77 -12.85 -4.56
C LYS A 85 -5.03 -12.28 -5.21
N ARG A 86 -5.75 -13.16 -5.92
CA ARG A 86 -7.00 -12.79 -6.57
C ARG A 86 -8.01 -12.24 -5.55
N TYR A 87 -8.46 -11.00 -5.75
CA TYR A 87 -9.33 -10.23 -4.84
C TYR A 87 -8.74 -9.94 -3.45
N GLU A 88 -7.46 -10.20 -3.23
CA GLU A 88 -6.79 -10.03 -1.95
C GLU A 88 -5.49 -9.25 -2.15
N LEU A 89 -5.58 -7.94 -1.95
CA LEU A 89 -4.44 -7.03 -2.11
C LEU A 89 -3.28 -7.39 -1.18
N HIS A 90 -3.57 -7.73 0.08
CA HIS A 90 -2.57 -8.10 1.08
C HIS A 90 -2.77 -9.57 1.48
N ALA A 91 -2.00 -10.47 0.89
CA ALA A 91 -2.22 -11.93 0.96
C ALA A 91 -1.32 -12.69 1.97
N GLY A 92 -0.61 -11.95 2.83
CA GLY A 92 0.01 -12.49 4.05
C GLY A 92 1.53 -12.38 4.11
N LEU A 93 2.26 -12.69 3.03
CA LEU A 93 3.72 -12.48 3.01
C LEU A 93 4.03 -10.99 2.87
N THR A 94 4.98 -10.49 3.66
CA THR A 94 5.45 -9.10 3.59
C THR A 94 6.91 -9.03 3.15
N ILE A 95 7.24 -7.97 2.40
CA ILE A 95 8.60 -7.68 1.91
C ILE A 95 9.10 -6.45 2.67
N PRO A 96 10.02 -6.62 3.65
CA PRO A 96 10.46 -5.52 4.49
C PRO A 96 11.29 -4.50 3.72
N ASN A 97 11.22 -3.22 4.14
CA ASN A 97 12.07 -2.15 3.61
C ASN A 97 13.40 -1.96 4.39
N VAL A 98 13.61 -2.77 5.43
CA VAL A 98 14.82 -2.76 6.26
C VAL A 98 15.37 -4.17 6.44
N ALA A 99 16.66 -4.28 6.76
CA ALA A 99 17.23 -5.53 7.22
C ALA A 99 16.60 -5.91 8.56
N ALA A 100 15.72 -6.90 8.53
CA ALA A 100 15.08 -7.46 9.70
C ALA A 100 14.86 -8.97 9.49
N PRO A 101 14.86 -9.77 10.56
CA PRO A 101 14.33 -11.13 10.49
C PRO A 101 12.88 -11.08 10.00
N ALA A 102 12.64 -11.62 8.80
CA ALA A 102 11.33 -11.71 8.20
C ALA A 102 11.16 -13.12 7.62
N PRO A 103 10.14 -13.88 8.06
CA PRO A 103 9.93 -15.23 7.57
C PRO A 103 9.39 -15.22 6.14
N GLY A 104 9.70 -16.29 5.41
CA GLY A 104 9.12 -16.54 4.10
C GLY A 104 10.05 -16.25 2.92
N LYS A 105 9.68 -16.83 1.79
CA LYS A 105 10.44 -16.82 0.55
C LYS A 105 9.49 -16.54 -0.60
N LEU A 106 9.99 -15.86 -1.62
CA LEU A 106 9.29 -15.69 -2.88
C LEU A 106 9.02 -17.06 -3.52
N GLN A 107 7.78 -17.30 -3.91
CA GLN A 107 7.34 -18.57 -4.52
C GLN A 107 7.10 -18.38 -6.02
N VAL A 108 7.41 -19.40 -6.82
CA VAL A 108 7.09 -19.40 -8.25
C VAL A 108 5.58 -19.29 -8.46
N ASN A 109 5.17 -18.55 -9.48
CA ASN A 109 3.79 -18.21 -9.85
C ASN A 109 3.04 -17.34 -8.81
N HIS A 110 3.73 -16.77 -7.83
CA HIS A 110 3.14 -15.80 -6.92
C HIS A 110 3.40 -14.37 -7.39
N VAL A 111 2.50 -13.48 -6.98
CA VAL A 111 2.50 -12.05 -7.33
C VAL A 111 2.84 -11.23 -6.07
N TYR A 112 3.68 -10.22 -6.22
CA TYR A 112 4.11 -9.36 -5.12
C TYR A 112 4.12 -7.89 -5.53
N ALA A 113 3.68 -7.02 -4.63
CA ALA A 113 3.98 -5.60 -4.64
C ALA A 113 5.32 -5.37 -3.93
N VAL A 114 6.21 -4.61 -4.58
CA VAL A 114 7.53 -4.25 -4.05
C VAL A 114 7.60 -2.74 -4.00
N GLU A 115 7.58 -2.19 -2.79
CA GLU A 115 7.32 -0.76 -2.56
C GLU A 115 8.27 -0.17 -1.51
N PRO A 116 9.49 0.23 -1.90
CA PRO A 116 10.37 1.00 -1.04
C PRO A 116 9.83 2.41 -0.79
N PHE A 117 9.61 2.71 0.49
CA PHE A 117 9.36 4.05 1.00
C PHE A 117 10.63 4.64 1.59
N LEU A 118 11.02 5.83 1.11
CA LEU A 118 12.19 6.55 1.59
C LEU A 118 11.82 7.90 2.19
N THR A 119 12.51 8.27 3.26
CA THR A 119 12.52 9.63 3.83
C THR A 119 13.94 10.18 3.86
N THR A 120 14.07 11.48 4.10
CA THR A 120 15.36 12.13 4.34
C THR A 120 16.04 11.57 5.60
N MET A 121 17.35 11.78 5.74
CA MET A 121 18.10 11.36 6.94
C MET A 121 17.61 12.04 8.24
N ARG A 122 16.95 13.20 8.12
CA ARG A 122 16.30 13.90 9.23
C ARG A 122 15.01 13.23 9.70
N GLY A 123 14.44 12.33 8.90
CA GLY A 123 13.21 11.60 9.25
C GLY A 123 13.45 10.55 10.33
N ALA A 124 12.40 10.14 11.03
CA ALA A 124 12.43 9.03 11.97
C ALA A 124 12.68 7.68 11.27
N GLY A 125 12.31 7.56 9.99
CA GLY A 125 12.34 6.28 9.27
C GLY A 125 11.17 5.37 9.67
N GLU A 126 10.07 5.97 10.11
CA GLU A 126 8.83 5.28 10.45
C GLU A 126 7.63 6.21 10.26
N VAL A 127 6.47 5.61 9.98
CA VAL A 127 5.20 6.33 9.89
C VAL A 127 4.32 6.12 11.11
N VAL A 128 3.43 7.08 11.35
CA VAL A 128 2.38 7.02 12.37
C VAL A 128 1.03 7.35 11.74
N SER A 129 -0.04 6.83 12.33
CA SER A 129 -1.40 7.12 11.86
C SER A 129 -1.80 8.56 12.17
N ALA A 130 -2.24 9.28 11.15
CA ALA A 130 -2.97 10.53 11.30
C ALA A 130 -4.44 10.26 11.67
N ARG A 131 -5.18 11.33 12.00
CA ARG A 131 -6.62 11.23 12.30
C ARG A 131 -7.47 10.96 11.06
N LEU A 132 -7.03 11.47 9.90
CA LEU A 132 -7.78 11.37 8.65
C LEU A 132 -7.78 9.92 8.14
N THR A 133 -8.94 9.43 7.75
CA THR A 133 -9.14 8.11 7.13
C THR A 133 -9.99 8.29 5.87
N THR A 134 -9.50 7.83 4.73
CA THR A 134 -10.16 8.00 3.42
C THR A 134 -10.26 6.72 2.61
N ILE A 135 -9.59 5.66 3.06
CA ILE A 135 -9.56 4.33 2.46
C ILE A 135 -10.18 3.35 3.43
N PHE A 136 -11.09 2.52 2.92
CA PHE A 136 -11.88 1.59 3.71
C PHE A 136 -11.96 0.24 3.02
N ARG A 137 -12.28 -0.81 3.78
CA ARG A 137 -12.50 -2.16 3.25
C ARG A 137 -13.63 -2.86 4.00
N ALA A 138 -14.54 -3.48 3.26
CA ALA A 138 -15.57 -4.35 3.81
C ALA A 138 -15.27 -5.79 3.38
N SER A 139 -15.05 -6.70 4.32
CA SER A 139 -14.71 -8.10 4.01
C SER A 139 -15.95 -8.90 3.60
N PRO A 140 -15.92 -9.78 2.58
CA PRO A 140 -17.11 -10.54 2.11
C PRO A 140 -17.70 -11.60 3.07
N GLY A 141 -17.36 -11.57 4.36
CA GLY A 141 -17.75 -12.60 5.33
C GLY A 141 -19.24 -12.57 5.71
N LYS A 142 -19.72 -13.64 6.37
CA LYS A 142 -21.08 -13.73 6.92
C LYS A 142 -21.29 -12.67 7.99
N PHE A 143 -21.76 -11.48 7.59
CA PHE A 143 -22.09 -10.42 8.52
C PHE A 143 -23.24 -10.87 9.44
N LYS A 144 -23.17 -10.48 10.72
CA LYS A 144 -24.34 -10.54 11.59
C LYS A 144 -25.27 -9.35 11.25
N ILE A 145 -25.81 -9.35 10.03
CA ILE A 145 -26.60 -8.27 9.41
C ILE A 145 -27.80 -7.88 10.30
N LYS A 146 -28.39 -8.85 10.99
CA LYS A 146 -29.61 -8.68 11.80
C LYS A 146 -29.52 -7.63 12.94
N LYS A 147 -28.32 -7.16 13.30
CA LYS A 147 -28.12 -6.12 14.33
C LYS A 147 -27.93 -4.70 13.75
N LEU A 148 -27.92 -4.56 12.43
CA LEU A 148 -27.71 -3.29 11.74
C LEU A 148 -29.06 -2.67 11.38
N LYS A 149 -29.10 -1.35 11.27
CA LYS A 149 -30.29 -0.65 10.75
C LYS A 149 -30.46 -0.90 9.24
N PRO A 150 -31.67 -0.77 8.68
CA PRO A 150 -31.91 -1.06 7.26
C PRO A 150 -30.96 -0.33 6.30
N GLU A 151 -30.63 0.93 6.57
CA GLU A 151 -29.68 1.73 5.79
C GLU A 151 -28.25 1.18 5.85
N GLU A 152 -27.79 0.75 7.04
CA GLU A 152 -26.47 0.16 7.26
C GLU A 152 -26.37 -1.21 6.56
N GLN A 153 -27.44 -2.01 6.59
CA GLN A 153 -27.50 -3.29 5.89
C GLN A 153 -27.40 -3.10 4.37
N ARG A 154 -28.17 -2.15 3.82
CA ARG A 154 -28.16 -1.83 2.38
C ARG A 154 -26.78 -1.36 1.94
N LEU A 155 -26.20 -0.41 2.67
CA LEU A 155 -24.88 0.12 2.36
C LEU A 155 -23.80 -0.97 2.44
N LEU A 156 -23.79 -1.77 3.51
CA LEU A 156 -22.80 -2.83 3.69
C LEU A 156 -22.88 -3.88 2.59
N LYS A 157 -24.10 -4.28 2.20
CA LYS A 157 -24.32 -5.19 1.09
C LYS A 157 -23.77 -4.59 -0.22
N TYR A 158 -24.13 -3.35 -0.50
CA TYR A 158 -23.67 -2.64 -1.70
C TYR A 158 -22.13 -2.56 -1.78
N VAL A 159 -21.44 -2.12 -0.73
CA VAL A 159 -19.96 -1.98 -0.79
C VAL A 159 -19.27 -3.33 -0.94
N VAL A 160 -19.82 -4.39 -0.33
CA VAL A 160 -19.26 -5.74 -0.45
C VAL A 160 -19.46 -6.30 -1.85
N GLU A 161 -20.64 -6.12 -2.44
CA GLU A 161 -20.93 -6.58 -3.80
C GLU A 161 -20.15 -5.78 -4.85
N LYS A 162 -20.05 -4.45 -4.68
CA LYS A 162 -19.35 -3.56 -5.60
C LYS A 162 -17.83 -3.75 -5.56
N PHE A 163 -17.24 -3.76 -4.36
CA PHE A 163 -15.78 -3.77 -4.21
C PHE A 163 -15.20 -5.15 -3.93
N LYS A 164 -16.03 -6.18 -3.66
CA LYS A 164 -15.63 -7.59 -3.54
C LYS A 164 -14.48 -7.84 -2.55
N GLY A 165 -14.40 -7.04 -1.49
CA GLY A 165 -13.32 -7.14 -0.50
C GLY A 165 -12.08 -6.29 -0.79
N LEU A 166 -12.02 -5.62 -1.93
CA LEU A 166 -10.95 -4.66 -2.24
C LEU A 166 -11.16 -3.33 -1.49
N PRO A 167 -10.08 -2.55 -1.26
CA PRO A 167 -10.20 -1.22 -0.70
C PRO A 167 -11.04 -0.28 -1.58
N TYR A 168 -11.74 0.65 -0.94
CA TYR A 168 -12.52 1.69 -1.59
C TYR A 168 -12.41 3.02 -0.84
N THR A 169 -12.84 4.09 -1.48
CA THR A 169 -13.03 5.41 -0.85
C THR A 169 -14.50 5.80 -0.91
N PRO A 170 -15.05 6.55 0.06
CA PRO A 170 -16.46 6.95 0.04
C PRO A 170 -16.87 7.71 -1.22
N ARG A 171 -15.92 8.42 -1.85
CA ARG A 171 -16.12 9.12 -3.13
C ARG A 171 -16.54 8.21 -4.29
N TRP A 172 -16.36 6.89 -4.18
CA TRP A 172 -16.76 5.91 -5.20
C TRP A 172 -18.17 5.32 -4.96
N ILE A 173 -18.79 5.68 -3.84
CA ILE A 173 -20.17 5.32 -3.52
C ILE A 173 -21.08 6.32 -4.22
N GLU A 174 -22.01 5.81 -5.02
CA GLU A 174 -22.99 6.65 -5.72
C GLU A 174 -23.95 7.28 -4.71
N ASN A 175 -24.27 8.55 -4.90
CA ASN A 175 -25.17 9.33 -4.02
C ASN A 175 -24.76 9.28 -2.54
N PHE A 176 -23.46 9.50 -2.25
CA PHE A 176 -22.93 9.56 -0.89
C PHE A 176 -23.36 10.85 -0.17
N ASP A 177 -24.63 10.90 0.23
CA ASP A 177 -25.23 11.99 1.02
C ASP A 177 -25.01 11.84 2.53
N ASP A 178 -25.50 12.81 3.31
CA ASP A 178 -25.38 12.84 4.77
C ASP A 178 -25.95 11.59 5.48
N GLU A 179 -26.98 10.94 4.92
CA GLU A 179 -27.55 9.73 5.51
C GLU A 179 -26.64 8.52 5.27
N VAL A 180 -26.14 8.38 4.05
CA VAL A 180 -25.19 7.34 3.67
C VAL A 180 -23.88 7.50 4.42
N GLU A 181 -23.39 8.74 4.58
CA GLU A 181 -22.20 9.05 5.37
C GLU A 181 -22.36 8.61 6.83
N LYS A 182 -23.46 8.99 7.49
CA LYS A 182 -23.75 8.57 8.88
C LYS A 182 -23.85 7.06 9.01
N ALA A 183 -24.46 6.37 8.03
CA ALA A 183 -24.52 4.90 8.02
C ALA A 183 -23.11 4.29 7.86
N HIS A 184 -22.28 4.86 6.99
CA HIS A 184 -20.90 4.44 6.78
C HIS A 184 -20.07 4.59 8.06
N GLU A 185 -20.11 5.75 8.71
CA GLU A 185 -19.40 5.99 9.97
C GLU A 185 -19.80 4.99 11.07
N ARG A 186 -21.09 4.65 11.16
CA ARG A 186 -21.56 3.63 12.11
C ARG A 186 -21.02 2.25 11.77
N LEU A 187 -21.00 1.87 10.49
CA LEU A 187 -20.41 0.59 10.06
C LEU A 187 -18.92 0.51 10.42
N VAL A 188 -18.18 1.61 10.31
CA VAL A 188 -16.78 1.70 10.76
C VAL A 188 -16.68 1.54 12.28
N LYS A 189 -17.47 2.29 13.05
CA LYS A 189 -17.51 2.19 14.53
C LYS A 189 -17.88 0.79 15.02
N LEU A 190 -18.73 0.07 14.29
CA LEU A 190 -19.14 -1.30 14.59
C LEU A 190 -18.13 -2.37 14.10
N GLY A 191 -17.02 -1.96 13.48
CA GLY A 191 -16.02 -2.87 12.93
C GLY A 191 -16.51 -3.71 11.75
N ARG A 192 -17.57 -3.26 11.05
CA ARG A 192 -18.09 -3.91 9.84
C ARG A 192 -17.34 -3.46 8.60
N VAL A 193 -16.85 -2.23 8.63
CA VAL A 193 -15.94 -1.65 7.66
C VAL A 193 -14.64 -1.31 8.39
N HIS A 194 -13.51 -1.74 7.84
CA HIS A 194 -12.20 -1.37 8.35
C HIS A 194 -11.73 -0.09 7.66
N GLY A 195 -11.21 0.86 8.43
CA GLY A 195 -10.62 2.10 7.90
C GLY A 195 -9.09 2.06 7.98
N TYR A 196 -8.43 2.47 6.91
CA TYR A 196 -6.99 2.62 6.82
C TYR A 196 -6.64 4.11 7.00
N PRO A 197 -6.13 4.51 8.17
CA PRO A 197 -5.79 5.91 8.41
C PRO A 197 -4.63 6.35 7.52
N VAL A 198 -4.59 7.63 7.18
CA VAL A 198 -3.46 8.22 6.48
C VAL A 198 -2.21 8.04 7.32
N LEU A 199 -1.14 7.54 6.70
CA LEU A 199 0.15 7.34 7.35
C LEU A 199 1.07 8.52 7.02
N VAL A 200 1.64 9.12 8.06
CA VAL A 200 2.56 10.27 7.94
C VAL A 200 3.89 9.94 8.59
N GLU A 201 4.97 10.46 8.01
CA GLU A 201 6.31 10.34 8.60
C GLU A 201 6.31 10.99 9.99
N ARG A 202 6.86 10.30 11.00
CA ARG A 202 6.73 10.69 12.41
C ARG A 202 7.28 12.08 12.74
N PHE A 203 8.32 12.54 12.05
CA PHE A 203 8.93 13.86 12.21
C PHE A 203 8.47 14.86 11.14
N GLY A 204 7.45 14.52 10.36
CA GLY A 204 6.90 15.36 9.30
C GLY A 204 7.85 15.54 8.11
N GLN A 205 8.83 14.66 7.93
CA GLN A 205 9.74 14.73 6.78
C GLN A 205 9.08 14.22 5.49
N PRO A 206 9.54 14.69 4.31
CA PRO A 206 9.01 14.24 3.04
C PRO A 206 9.32 12.76 2.80
N VAL A 207 8.37 12.06 2.15
CA VAL A 207 8.47 10.63 1.84
C VAL A 207 8.20 10.40 0.36
N ALA A 208 9.12 9.70 -0.31
CA ALA A 208 8.93 9.14 -1.65
C ALA A 208 8.66 7.63 -1.59
N GLN A 209 7.96 7.14 -2.60
CA GLN A 209 7.62 5.75 -2.88
C GLN A 209 7.75 5.52 -4.38
N SER A 210 8.18 4.32 -4.73
CA SER A 210 8.12 3.76 -6.08
C SER A 210 7.69 2.32 -5.89
N GLU A 211 6.86 1.81 -6.78
CA GLU A 211 6.33 0.46 -6.63
C GLU A 211 6.01 -0.18 -7.97
N HIS A 212 6.33 -1.47 -8.04
CA HIS A 212 5.86 -2.34 -9.11
C HIS A 212 5.20 -3.58 -8.55
N THR A 213 4.23 -4.09 -9.31
CA THR A 213 3.77 -5.46 -9.17
C THR A 213 4.67 -6.37 -10.00
N VAL A 214 5.10 -7.46 -9.39
CA VAL A 214 5.97 -8.46 -10.02
C VAL A 214 5.39 -9.87 -9.90
N VAL A 215 5.68 -10.69 -10.90
CA VAL A 215 5.40 -12.13 -10.91
C VAL A 215 6.73 -12.88 -10.79
N ILE A 216 6.79 -13.86 -9.89
CA ILE A 216 7.96 -14.72 -9.79
C ILE A 216 7.77 -15.90 -10.72
N THR A 217 8.65 -16.03 -11.70
CA THR A 217 8.67 -17.14 -12.65
C THR A 217 9.75 -18.15 -12.25
N GLU A 218 9.83 -19.29 -12.94
CA GLU A 218 10.93 -20.24 -12.76
C GLU A 218 12.29 -19.60 -13.11
N ASP A 219 12.28 -18.67 -14.07
CA ASP A 219 13.49 -18.02 -14.60
C ASP A 219 13.89 -16.74 -13.84
N GLY A 220 13.02 -16.21 -12.96
CA GLY A 220 13.33 -15.02 -12.17
C GLY A 220 12.12 -14.20 -11.73
N CYS A 221 12.20 -12.89 -11.95
CA CYS A 221 11.22 -11.89 -11.52
C CYS A 221 10.81 -11.05 -12.73
N GLU A 222 9.51 -11.06 -13.06
CA GLU A 222 8.92 -10.30 -14.17
C GLU A 222 8.11 -9.12 -13.62
N VAL A 223 8.39 -7.92 -14.12
CA VAL A 223 7.65 -6.70 -13.77
C VAL A 223 6.44 -6.58 -14.70
N ILE A 224 5.25 -6.38 -14.13
CA ILE A 224 3.99 -6.31 -14.91
C ILE A 224 3.30 -4.95 -14.87
N THR A 225 3.94 -3.93 -14.29
CA THR A 225 3.48 -2.53 -14.25
C THR A 225 4.55 -1.55 -14.71
#